data_AF-E0TBR1-F1
#
_entry.id   AF-E0TBR1-F1
#
_cell.length_a   1.000
_cell.length_b   1.000
_cell.length_c   1.000
_cell.angle_alpha   90.00
_cell.angle_beta   90.00
_cell.angle_gamma   90.00
#
_symmetry.space_group_name_H-M   'P 1'
#
loop_
_entity.id
_entity.type
_entity.pdbx_description
1 polymer ?
#
loop_
_entity_poly.entity_id
_entity_poly.type
_entity_poly.pdbx_seq_one_letter_code
_entity_poly.pdbx_strand_id
1 'polypeptide(L)'
;MATNPSTDVSARLAAVLPVSSATEAPDLDALGRYSIPQGRCGLVLWTLAAGKAVPVFQSISGGETTMKIEGTPVLLLQTGQAGEARVGIPAFQTFEAMTPSNGRVDIETRAAWGVGFPGGAYVERGTITLTGENGWKRVLPIAGIAGCRA
;
A
#
# COMPACT_ATOMS: atom_id res chain seq x y z
N MET A 1 26.09 20.24 64.63
CA MET A 1 25.67 21.48 63.93
C MET A 1 26.47 21.54 62.64
N ALA A 2 25.97 20.95 61.54
CA ALA A 2 25.15 21.57 60.48
C ALA A 2 25.96 22.65 59.73
N THR A 3 26.21 22.60 58.41
CA THR A 3 25.31 22.31 57.27
C THR A 3 26.08 21.95 55.98
N ASN A 4 25.52 21.09 55.14
CA ASN A 4 25.90 20.86 53.73
C ASN A 4 25.11 21.82 52.82
N PRO A 5 25.69 22.35 51.72
CA PRO A 5 24.90 22.93 50.63
C PRO A 5 24.75 21.91 49.48
N SER A 6 23.58 21.29 49.39
CA SER A 6 23.12 20.62 48.17
C SER A 6 22.84 21.69 47.11
N THR A 7 23.56 21.66 46.00
CA THR A 7 23.29 22.56 44.86
C THR A 7 22.39 21.84 43.88
N ASP A 8 21.20 22.41 43.72
CA ASP A 8 20.05 21.97 42.94
C ASP A 8 20.35 22.06 41.43
N VAL A 9 20.51 20.92 40.76
CA VAL A 9 20.59 20.86 39.29
C VAL A 9 19.16 20.82 38.76
N SER A 10 18.54 22.00 38.66
CA SER A 10 17.24 22.18 38.01
C SER A 10 17.35 21.85 36.52
N ALA A 11 16.89 20.65 36.19
CA ALA A 11 16.73 20.15 34.84
C ALA A 11 15.74 21.01 34.04
N ARG A 12 16.20 21.60 32.94
CA ARG A 12 15.30 22.15 31.92
C ARG A 12 14.72 21.00 31.11
N LEU A 13 13.51 20.56 31.47
CA LEU A 13 12.69 19.76 30.56
C LEU A 13 12.29 20.65 29.38
N ALA A 14 12.87 20.40 28.21
CA ALA A 14 12.30 20.87 26.96
C ALA A 14 10.94 20.19 26.77
N ALA A 15 9.89 20.99 26.60
CA ALA A 15 8.58 20.48 26.24
C ALA A 15 8.66 19.79 24.88
N VAL A 16 8.52 18.46 24.87
CA VAL A 16 8.30 17.69 23.64
C VAL A 16 6.86 17.99 23.21
N LEU A 17 6.69 18.83 22.19
CA LEU A 17 5.38 19.04 21.59
C LEU A 17 4.93 17.71 20.93
N PRO A 18 3.67 17.29 21.11
CA PRO A 18 3.17 16.11 20.42
C PRO A 18 3.15 16.37 18.91
N VAL A 19 3.86 15.55 18.14
CA VAL A 19 3.72 15.51 16.68
C VAL A 19 2.29 15.06 16.38
N SER A 20 1.51 15.92 15.72
CA SER A 20 0.13 15.62 15.36
C SER A 20 0.09 14.51 14.30
N SER A 21 -0.54 13.38 14.62
CA SER A 21 -0.63 12.17 13.79
C SER A 21 -1.43 12.34 12.49
N ALA A 22 -2.03 13.51 12.24
CA ALA A 22 -2.88 13.76 11.07
C ALA A 22 -2.12 13.81 9.72
N THR A 23 -0.78 13.80 9.74
CA THR A 23 0.07 13.84 8.53
C THR A 23 0.75 12.50 8.25
N GLU A 24 0.54 11.49 9.09
CA GLU A 24 1.15 10.19 8.87
C GLU A 24 0.29 9.34 7.94
N ALA A 25 0.94 8.64 7.02
CA ALA A 25 0.24 7.76 6.10
C ALA A 25 -0.43 6.61 6.87
N PRO A 26 -1.58 6.09 6.41
CA PRO A 26 -2.17 4.88 6.97
C PRO A 26 -1.36 3.65 6.57
N ASP A 27 -1.25 2.68 7.47
CA ASP A 27 -0.74 1.35 7.10
C ASP A 27 -1.72 0.67 6.13
N LEU A 28 -1.16 -0.18 5.25
CA LEU A 28 -1.99 -1.05 4.42
C LEU A 28 -2.25 -2.36 5.15
N ASP A 29 -3.51 -2.76 5.16
CA ASP A 29 -3.95 -3.98 5.79
C ASP A 29 -4.13 -5.14 4.79
N ALA A 30 -4.18 -6.35 5.33
CA ALA A 30 -4.48 -7.54 4.54
C ALA A 30 -5.90 -7.49 3.93
N LEU A 31 -6.04 -7.69 2.62
CA LEU A 31 -7.33 -7.78 1.91
C LEU A 31 -8.27 -8.86 2.49
N GLY A 32 -7.76 -9.82 3.25
CA GLY A 32 -8.54 -10.87 3.90
C GLY A 32 -9.02 -11.91 2.90
N ARG A 33 -9.96 -11.55 2.02
CA ARG A 33 -10.41 -12.38 0.90
C ARG A 33 -10.06 -11.71 -0.42
N TYR A 34 -9.43 -12.47 -1.31
CA TYR A 34 -9.15 -12.09 -2.68
C TYR A 34 -9.35 -13.33 -3.55
N SER A 35 -9.97 -13.16 -4.71
CA SER A 35 -10.11 -14.26 -5.67
C SER A 35 -10.25 -13.72 -7.09
N ILE A 36 -9.65 -14.41 -8.05
CA ILE A 36 -9.87 -14.14 -9.46
C ILE A 36 -11.06 -15.01 -9.90
N PRO A 37 -12.15 -14.43 -10.44
CA PRO A 37 -13.27 -15.21 -10.95
C PRO A 37 -12.87 -16.12 -12.11
N GLN A 38 -13.62 -17.20 -12.34
CA GLN A 38 -13.41 -18.06 -13.51
C GLN A 38 -13.57 -17.27 -14.82
N GLY A 39 -12.74 -17.59 -15.81
CA GLY A 39 -12.70 -16.91 -17.11
C GLY A 39 -12.12 -15.49 -17.05
N ARG A 40 -11.50 -15.08 -15.94
CA ARG A 40 -10.95 -13.73 -15.75
C ARG A 40 -9.47 -13.77 -15.45
N CYS A 41 -8.80 -12.68 -15.84
CA CYS A 41 -7.43 -12.39 -15.45
C CYS A 41 -7.42 -11.35 -14.33
N GLY A 42 -6.39 -11.38 -13.49
CA GLY A 42 -6.23 -10.43 -12.40
C GLY A 42 -4.81 -10.39 -11.86
N LEU A 43 -4.55 -9.34 -11.09
CA LEU A 43 -3.31 -9.07 -10.40
C LEU A 43 -3.57 -9.15 -8.90
N VAL A 44 -2.72 -9.86 -8.18
CA VAL A 44 -2.67 -9.81 -6.72
C VAL A 44 -1.26 -9.42 -6.32
N LEU A 45 -1.16 -8.35 -5.53
CA LEU A 45 0.10 -7.88 -4.98
C LEU A 45 0.10 -8.04 -3.47
N TRP A 46 1.25 -8.42 -2.94
CA TRP A 46 1.49 -8.56 -1.52
C TRP A 46 2.72 -7.76 -1.09
N THR A 47 2.70 -7.36 0.18
CA THR A 47 3.87 -6.85 0.91
C THR A 47 4.35 -7.89 1.92
N LEU A 48 5.48 -7.65 2.57
CA LEU A 48 5.94 -8.43 3.71
C LEU A 48 5.57 -7.71 5.00
N ALA A 49 4.79 -8.37 5.85
CA ALA A 49 4.47 -7.90 7.20
C ALA A 49 4.72 -9.03 8.21
N ALA A 50 5.48 -8.74 9.27
CA ALA A 50 5.87 -9.72 10.29
C ALA A 50 6.41 -11.05 9.71
N GLY A 51 7.20 -10.97 8.64
CA GLY A 51 7.81 -12.13 7.97
C GLY A 51 6.84 -12.95 7.10
N LYS A 52 5.62 -12.48 6.86
CA LYS A 52 4.61 -13.16 6.03
C LYS A 52 4.22 -12.30 4.84
N ALA A 53 3.97 -12.95 3.70
CA ALA A 53 3.37 -12.32 2.54
C ALA A 53 1.90 -11.97 2.87
N VAL A 54 1.57 -10.68 2.77
CA VAL A 54 0.24 -10.16 3.06
C VAL A 54 -0.33 -9.50 1.79
N PRO A 55 -1.43 -10.03 1.23
CA PRO A 55 -2.06 -9.46 0.05
C PRO A 55 -2.70 -8.12 0.41
N VAL A 56 -2.31 -7.07 -0.30
CA VAL A 56 -2.77 -5.70 -0.02
C VAL A 56 -3.56 -5.11 -1.19
N PHE A 57 -3.32 -5.59 -2.41
CA PHE A 57 -3.94 -5.06 -3.62
C PHE A 57 -4.42 -6.20 -4.52
N GLN A 58 -5.59 -6.01 -5.11
CA GLN A 58 -6.15 -6.88 -6.14
C GLN A 58 -6.71 -6.04 -7.28
N SER A 59 -6.47 -6.45 -8.52
CA SER A 59 -7.15 -5.93 -9.71
C SER A 59 -7.71 -7.08 -10.54
N ILE A 60 -8.93 -6.94 -11.03
CA ILE A 60 -9.55 -7.89 -11.96
C ILE A 60 -9.71 -7.21 -13.32
N SER A 61 -9.21 -7.85 -14.39
CA SER A 61 -9.31 -7.33 -15.76
C SER A 61 -10.76 -7.06 -16.16
N GLY A 62 -11.12 -5.81 -16.42
CA GLY A 62 -12.50 -5.38 -16.74
C GLY A 62 -13.46 -5.44 -15.54
N GLY A 63 -12.94 -5.44 -14.32
CA GLY A 63 -13.71 -5.52 -13.09
C GLY A 63 -13.17 -4.55 -12.05
N GLU A 64 -13.41 -4.88 -10.77
CA GLU A 64 -13.01 -4.02 -9.66
C GLU A 64 -11.52 -4.14 -9.35
N THR A 65 -10.94 -3.01 -8.93
CA THR A 65 -9.63 -2.96 -8.29
C THR A 65 -9.83 -2.56 -6.85
N THR A 66 -9.26 -3.31 -5.91
CA THR A 66 -9.45 -3.11 -4.48
C THR A 66 -8.12 -3.11 -3.74
N MET A 67 -8.06 -2.29 -2.70
CA MET A 67 -6.97 -2.23 -1.73
C MET A 67 -7.56 -2.00 -0.35
N LYS A 68 -6.88 -2.42 0.71
CA LYS A 68 -7.33 -2.14 2.08
C LYS A 68 -6.62 -0.92 2.65
N ILE A 69 -7.39 0.10 2.98
CA ILE A 69 -6.91 1.37 3.54
C ILE A 69 -7.66 1.59 4.85
N GLU A 70 -6.94 1.90 5.93
CA GLU A 70 -7.55 2.12 7.26
C GLU A 70 -8.47 0.95 7.69
N GLY A 71 -8.00 -0.29 7.53
CA GLY A 71 -8.76 -1.49 7.89
C GLY A 71 -9.94 -1.81 6.97
N THR A 72 -10.22 -1.02 5.94
CA THR A 72 -11.44 -1.15 5.13
C THR A 72 -11.09 -1.42 3.66
N PRO A 73 -11.75 -2.38 3.00
CA PRO A 73 -11.63 -2.54 1.55
C PRO A 73 -12.17 -1.30 0.83
N VAL A 74 -11.32 -0.68 0.02
CA VAL A 74 -11.63 0.50 -0.77
C VAL A 74 -11.56 0.13 -2.25
N LEU A 75 -12.59 0.52 -3.00
CA LEU A 75 -12.61 0.42 -4.46
C LEU A 75 -11.74 1.53 -5.06
N LEU A 76 -10.87 1.15 -5.99
CA LEU A 76 -9.96 2.06 -6.67
C LEU A 76 -10.48 2.35 -8.08
N LEU A 77 -10.56 3.64 -8.43
CA LEU A 77 -10.88 4.08 -9.78
C LEU A 77 -9.58 4.21 -10.58
N GLN A 78 -9.41 3.43 -11.64
CA GLN A 78 -8.23 3.52 -12.48
C GLN A 78 -8.24 4.81 -13.32
N THR A 79 -7.17 5.60 -13.23
CA THR A 79 -7.02 6.88 -13.94
C THR A 79 -5.98 6.84 -15.06
N GLY A 80 -5.13 5.80 -15.08
CA GLY A 80 -4.07 5.69 -16.06
C GLY A 80 -3.40 4.33 -16.07
N GLN A 81 -2.70 4.05 -17.17
CA GLN A 81 -1.88 2.85 -17.33
C GLN A 81 -0.79 3.06 -18.38
N ALA A 82 0.35 2.41 -18.20
CA ALA A 82 1.45 2.40 -19.15
C ALA A 82 2.36 1.17 -18.97
N GLY A 83 3.36 1.07 -19.85
CA GLY A 83 4.41 0.06 -19.78
C GLY A 83 4.00 -1.30 -20.35
N GLU A 84 4.93 -2.24 -20.25
CA GLU A 84 4.73 -3.61 -20.75
C GLU A 84 3.60 -4.31 -19.98
N ALA A 85 2.72 -4.99 -20.72
CA ALA A 85 1.62 -5.74 -20.13
C ALA A 85 1.90 -7.25 -20.13
N ARG A 86 1.50 -7.93 -19.05
CA ARG A 86 1.47 -9.40 -18.96
C ARG A 86 0.05 -9.84 -18.64
N VAL A 87 -0.45 -10.82 -19.39
CA VAL A 87 -1.86 -11.30 -19.31
C VAL A 87 -2.90 -10.16 -19.30
N GLY A 88 -2.65 -9.10 -20.09
CA GLY A 88 -3.52 -7.93 -20.19
C GLY A 88 -3.37 -6.91 -19.05
N ILE A 89 -2.42 -7.10 -18.13
CA ILE A 89 -2.20 -6.24 -16.96
C ILE A 89 -0.96 -5.38 -17.19
N PRO A 90 -1.08 -4.04 -17.23
CA PRO A 90 0.07 -3.13 -17.43
C PRO A 90 1.01 -3.07 -16.23
N ALA A 91 2.30 -2.89 -16.49
CA ALA A 91 3.35 -2.74 -15.47
C ALA A 91 3.17 -1.47 -14.61
N PHE A 92 2.59 -0.41 -15.18
CA PHE A 92 2.31 0.84 -14.49
C PHE A 92 0.82 1.14 -14.52
N GLN A 93 0.22 1.39 -13.36
CA GLN A 93 -1.19 1.77 -13.24
C GLN A 93 -1.34 2.86 -12.18
N THR A 94 -2.25 3.80 -12.42
CA THR A 94 -2.62 4.85 -11.46
C THR A 94 -4.09 4.75 -11.13
N PHE A 95 -4.42 5.06 -9.89
CA PHE A 95 -5.76 5.02 -9.35
C PHE A 95 -6.03 6.18 -8.41
N GLU A 96 -7.31 6.45 -8.18
CA GLU A 96 -7.81 7.37 -7.17
C GLU A 96 -8.84 6.66 -6.29
N ALA A 97 -8.92 7.05 -5.03
CA ALA A 97 -9.96 6.58 -4.12
C ALA A 97 -10.26 7.58 -2.99
N MET A 98 -11.40 7.36 -2.33
CA MET A 98 -11.73 7.99 -1.06
C MET A 98 -11.38 7.02 0.08
N THR A 99 -10.66 7.50 1.09
CA THR A 99 -10.40 6.75 2.32
C THR A 99 -11.68 6.64 3.16
N PRO A 100 -11.77 5.67 4.09
CA PRO A 100 -12.86 5.62 5.08
C PRO A 100 -13.00 6.89 5.91
N SER A 101 -11.88 7.55 6.20
CA SER A 101 -11.81 8.88 6.82
C SER A 101 -12.24 10.05 5.91
N ASN A 102 -12.72 9.78 4.70
CA ASN A 102 -13.20 10.74 3.70
C ASN A 102 -12.13 11.70 3.14
N GLY A 103 -10.87 11.25 3.07
CA GLY A 103 -9.79 11.94 2.36
C GLY A 103 -9.57 11.37 0.96
N ARG A 104 -9.10 12.18 0.01
CA ARG A 104 -8.65 11.68 -1.30
C ARG A 104 -7.26 11.06 -1.18
N VAL A 105 -7.06 9.94 -1.87
CA VAL A 105 -5.75 9.30 -2.01
C VAL A 105 -5.49 8.91 -3.47
N ASP A 106 -4.30 9.23 -3.95
CA ASP A 106 -3.80 8.80 -5.25
C ASP A 106 -2.90 7.58 -5.05
N ILE A 107 -3.11 6.54 -5.86
CA ILE A 107 -2.40 5.27 -5.78
C ILE A 107 -1.66 5.04 -7.10
N GLU A 108 -0.40 4.67 -7.01
CA GLU A 108 0.42 4.33 -8.17
C GLU A 108 1.05 2.96 -7.95
N THR A 109 0.88 2.04 -8.90
CA THR A 109 1.52 0.74 -8.88
C THR A 109 2.57 0.66 -9.99
N ARG A 110 3.75 0.14 -9.64
CA ARG A 110 4.82 -0.21 -10.57
C ARG A 110 5.23 -1.65 -10.33
N ALA A 111 5.12 -2.48 -11.36
CA ALA A 111 5.52 -3.87 -11.34
C ALA A 111 6.72 -4.10 -12.27
N ALA A 112 7.72 -4.82 -11.77
CA ALA A 112 8.72 -5.45 -12.61
C ALA A 112 8.31 -6.91 -12.82
N TRP A 113 7.98 -7.25 -14.07
CA TRP A 113 7.62 -8.60 -14.45
C TRP A 113 8.82 -9.53 -14.32
N GLY A 114 8.56 -10.71 -13.75
CA GLY A 114 9.50 -11.79 -13.68
C GLY A 114 9.21 -12.90 -14.68
N VAL A 115 9.65 -14.09 -14.32
CA VAL A 115 9.39 -15.32 -15.09
C VAL A 115 7.89 -15.53 -15.33
N GLY A 116 7.53 -15.76 -16.59
CA GLY A 116 6.19 -16.16 -16.99
C GLY A 116 5.93 -17.65 -16.77
N PHE A 117 4.68 -18.03 -16.65
CA PHE A 117 4.23 -19.42 -16.59
C PHE A 117 2.90 -19.58 -17.36
N PRO A 118 2.47 -20.81 -17.69
CA PRO A 118 1.19 -21.01 -18.37
C PRO A 118 0.04 -20.33 -17.61
N GLY A 119 -0.59 -19.36 -18.25
CA GLY A 119 -1.71 -18.59 -17.67
C GLY A 119 -1.31 -17.42 -16.77
N GLY A 120 -0.03 -17.08 -16.61
CA GLY A 120 0.37 -15.95 -15.74
C GLY A 120 1.85 -15.54 -15.79
N ALA A 121 2.20 -14.62 -14.90
CA ALA A 121 3.55 -14.15 -14.66
C ALA A 121 3.72 -13.69 -13.22
N TYR A 122 4.94 -13.86 -12.69
CA TYR A 122 5.31 -13.28 -11.41
C TYR A 122 5.55 -11.77 -11.54
N VAL A 123 5.23 -11.04 -10.48
CA VAL A 123 5.80 -9.72 -10.20
C VAL A 123 6.93 -9.96 -9.20
N GLU A 124 8.17 -9.96 -9.68
CA GLU A 124 9.35 -10.23 -8.85
C GLU A 124 9.59 -9.14 -7.82
N ARG A 125 9.32 -7.89 -8.22
CA ARG A 125 9.45 -6.70 -7.39
C ARG A 125 8.60 -5.57 -7.93
N GLY A 126 8.30 -4.61 -7.07
CA GLY A 126 7.58 -3.42 -7.47
C GLY A 126 7.28 -2.51 -6.30
N THR A 127 6.49 -1.49 -6.55
CA THR A 127 6.07 -0.53 -5.53
C THR A 127 4.59 -0.20 -5.66
N ILE A 128 3.92 -0.05 -4.53
CA ILE A 128 2.68 0.73 -4.44
C ILE A 128 3.03 2.04 -3.73
N THR A 129 2.73 3.16 -4.37
CA THR A 129 2.86 4.49 -3.78
C THR A 129 1.47 5.03 -3.49
N LEU A 130 1.23 5.48 -2.28
CA LEU A 130 0.03 6.22 -1.89
C LEU A 130 0.42 7.68 -1.62
N THR A 131 -0.37 8.60 -2.13
CA THR A 131 -0.23 10.04 -1.86
C THR A 131 -1.55 10.58 -1.33
N GLY A 132 -1.54 11.06 -0.09
CA GLY A 132 -2.72 11.67 0.52
C GLY A 132 -2.92 13.11 0.08
N GLU A 133 -4.14 13.61 0.20
CA GLU A 133 -4.49 15.00 -0.15
C GLU A 133 -3.70 16.07 0.64
N ASN A 134 -3.28 15.77 1.87
CA ASN A 134 -2.43 16.64 2.70
C ASN A 134 -0.93 16.49 2.39
N GLY A 135 -0.57 15.80 1.31
CA GLY A 135 0.79 15.68 0.81
C GLY A 135 1.64 14.59 1.45
N TRP A 136 1.10 13.78 2.37
CA TRP A 136 1.84 12.62 2.86
C TRP A 136 2.04 11.60 1.74
N LYS A 137 3.14 10.84 1.84
CA LYS A 137 3.47 9.79 0.88
C LYS A 137 3.88 8.51 1.60
N ARG A 138 3.31 7.38 1.18
CA ARG A 138 3.76 6.03 1.58
C ARG A 138 4.22 5.27 0.37
N VAL A 139 5.35 4.58 0.49
CA VAL A 139 5.84 3.67 -0.55
C VAL A 139 5.94 2.28 0.08
N LEU A 140 5.27 1.31 -0.52
CA LEU A 140 5.32 -0.08 -0.10
C LEU A 140 6.03 -0.91 -1.16
N PRO A 141 7.10 -1.64 -0.82
CA PRO A 141 7.64 -2.66 -1.70
C PRO A 141 6.62 -3.79 -1.85
N ILE A 142 6.43 -4.26 -3.06
CA ILE A 142 5.52 -5.37 -3.36
C ILE A 142 6.17 -6.45 -4.21
N ALA A 143 5.60 -7.64 -4.13
CA ALA A 143 5.72 -8.72 -5.09
C ALA A 143 4.32 -9.25 -5.39
N GLY A 144 4.17 -10.13 -6.37
CA GLY A 144 2.84 -10.45 -6.85
C GLY A 144 2.76 -11.55 -7.90
N ILE A 145 1.54 -11.82 -8.33
CA ILE A 145 1.22 -12.66 -9.50
C ILE A 145 0.15 -11.96 -10.32
N ALA A 146 0.37 -11.88 -11.63
CA ALA A 146 -0.66 -11.65 -12.63
C ALA A 146 -1.04 -13.00 -13.25
N GLY A 147 -2.33 -13.31 -13.37
CA GLY A 147 -2.74 -14.57 -13.97
C GLY A 147 -4.21 -14.63 -14.35
N CYS A 148 -4.53 -15.59 -15.21
CA CYS A 148 -5.88 -15.91 -15.65
C CYS A 148 -6.35 -17.21 -15.01
N ARG A 149 -7.58 -17.21 -14.51
CA ARG A 149 -8.23 -18.41 -14.00
C ARG A 149 -9.10 -19.02 -15.10
N ALA A 150 -8.75 -20.23 -15.51
CA ALA A 150 -9.55 -21.04 -16.42
C ALA A 150 -10.80 -21.62 -15.72
#